data_AF-A0A8J7DRT2-F1
#
_entry.id   AF-A0A8J7DRT2-F1
#
_cell.length_a   1.000
_cell.length_b   1.000
_cell.length_c   1.000
_cell.angle_alpha   90.00
_cell.angle_beta   90.00
_cell.angle_gamma   90.00
#
_symmetry.space_group_name_H-M   'P 1'
#
loop_
_entity.id
_entity.type
_entity.pdbx_description
1 polymer ?
#
loop_
_entity_poly.entity_id
_entity_poly.type
_entity_poly.pdbx_seq_one_letter_code
_entity_poly.pdbx_strand_id
1 'polypeptide(L)'
;MEARGSLTVWIDEGVLSAWKNKQKTGKRGASNTYSDLALETLLTLKTVYRLKLRQTIGFARSLFELMSVELDLPHYSTLSR
;
A
#
# COMPACT_ATOMS: atom_id res chain seq x y z
N MET A 1 7.50 -18.91 25.02
CA MET A 1 8.26 -17.75 24.49
C MET A 1 7.28 -16.81 23.84
N GLU A 2 7.17 -15.59 24.37
CA GLU A 2 6.29 -14.56 23.81
C GLU A 2 7.02 -13.92 22.62
N ALA A 3 6.47 -14.02 21.41
CA ALA A 3 7.10 -13.52 20.20
C ALA A 3 6.97 -11.99 20.13
N ARG A 4 7.83 -11.28 20.87
CA ARG A 4 7.86 -9.81 20.86
C ARG A 4 8.10 -9.31 19.45
N GLY A 5 7.16 -8.53 18.92
CA GLY A 5 7.20 -8.02 17.56
C GLY A 5 6.61 -8.94 16.48
N SER A 6 5.98 -10.07 16.86
CA SER A 6 5.19 -10.85 15.90
C SER A 6 4.02 -10.02 15.39
N LEU A 7 3.85 -9.99 14.08
CA LEU A 7 2.80 -9.25 13.41
C LEU A 7 1.94 -10.21 12.58
N THR A 8 0.63 -10.09 12.72
CA THR A 8 -0.35 -10.78 11.87
C THR A 8 -1.21 -9.72 11.19
N VAL A 9 -1.21 -9.70 9.86
CA VAL A 9 -2.03 -8.79 9.06
C VAL A 9 -2.90 -9.61 8.13
N TRP A 10 -4.19 -9.33 8.13
CA TRP A 10 -5.14 -9.87 7.17
C TRP A 10 -5.41 -8.79 6.12
N ILE A 11 -5.20 -9.13 4.85
CA ILE A 11 -5.50 -8.26 3.72
C ILE A 11 -6.52 -8.98 2.85
N ASP A 12 -7.59 -8.27 2.51
CA ASP A 12 -8.59 -8.76 1.58
C ASP A 12 -7.97 -8.96 0.18
N GLU A 13 -8.18 -10.12 -0.44
CA GLU A 13 -7.63 -10.42 -1.77
C GLU A 13 -8.14 -9.46 -2.85
N GLY A 14 -9.33 -8.89 -2.66
CA GLY A 14 -9.89 -7.84 -3.49
C GLY A 14 -8.99 -6.61 -3.55
N VAL A 15 -8.34 -6.22 -2.45
CA VAL A 15 -7.35 -5.12 -2.41
C VAL A 15 -6.17 -5.42 -3.32
N LEU A 16 -5.63 -6.64 -3.25
CA LEU A 16 -4.49 -7.06 -4.06
C LEU A 16 -4.87 -7.09 -5.55
N SER A 17 -6.05 -7.64 -5.87
CA SER A 17 -6.54 -7.74 -7.25
C SER A 17 -6.88 -6.38 -7.87
N ALA A 18 -7.30 -5.41 -7.06
CA ALA A 18 -7.66 -4.06 -7.48
C ALA A 18 -6.52 -3.05 -7.31
N TRP A 19 -5.29 -3.51 -7.00
CA TRP A 19 -4.19 -2.62 -6.59
C TRP A 19 -3.85 -1.53 -7.61
N LYS A 20 -3.80 -1.88 -8.90
CA LYS A 20 -3.59 -0.95 -10.01
C LYS A 20 -4.90 -0.65 -10.71
N ASN A 21 -5.08 0.61 -11.11
CA ASN A 21 -6.21 0.97 -11.96
C ASN A 21 -6.06 0.37 -13.35
N LYS A 22 -7.13 -0.29 -13.81
CA LYS A 22 -7.18 -0.92 -15.14
C LYS A 22 -7.35 0.12 -16.26
N GLN A 23 -7.95 1.27 -15.96
CA GLN A 23 -8.20 2.33 -16.93
C GLN A 23 -7.39 3.58 -16.57
N LYS A 24 -6.60 4.08 -17.52
CA LYS A 24 -5.90 5.37 -17.37
C LYS A 24 -6.85 6.48 -17.80
N THR A 25 -7.06 7.48 -16.96
CA THR A 25 -7.96 8.62 -17.23
C THR A 25 -7.46 9.55 -18.35
N GLY A 26 -6.19 9.44 -18.77
CA GLY A 26 -5.60 10.26 -19.84
C GLY A 26 -5.41 11.74 -19.51
N LYS A 27 -5.83 12.19 -18.31
CA LYS A 27 -5.75 13.59 -17.88
C LYS A 27 -4.33 13.94 -17.43
N ARG A 28 -3.79 15.07 -17.92
CA ARG A 28 -2.50 15.61 -17.43
C ARG A 28 -2.62 15.96 -15.94
N GLY A 29 -1.69 15.47 -15.13
CA GLY A 29 -1.48 15.92 -13.74
C GLY A 29 -1.90 14.96 -12.64
N ALA A 30 -2.72 13.93 -12.91
CA ALA A 30 -3.10 12.91 -11.93
C ALA A 30 -2.56 11.54 -12.35
N SER A 31 -1.64 10.98 -11.56
CA SER A 31 -1.19 9.60 -11.75
C SER A 31 -2.32 8.66 -11.32
N ASN A 32 -3.20 8.28 -12.25
CA ASN A 32 -4.26 7.30 -12.03
C ASN A 32 -3.72 5.86 -12.03
N THR A 33 -2.54 5.62 -11.46
CA THR A 33 -1.86 4.32 -11.55
C THR A 33 -2.36 3.34 -10.50
N TYR A 34 -2.59 3.84 -9.28
CA TYR A 34 -3.05 3.05 -8.12
C TYR A 34 -4.52 3.33 -7.87
N SER A 35 -5.27 2.31 -7.49
CA SER A 35 -6.68 2.47 -7.13
C SER A 35 -6.85 3.21 -5.81
N ASP A 36 -8.04 3.78 -5.61
CA ASP A 36 -8.39 4.41 -4.33
C ASP A 36 -8.27 3.40 -3.18
N LEU A 37 -8.62 2.13 -3.43
CA LEU A 37 -8.48 1.05 -2.45
C LEU A 37 -7.02 0.78 -2.06
N ALA A 38 -6.09 0.85 -3.02
CA ALA A 38 -4.66 0.74 -2.72
C ALA A 38 -4.15 1.92 -1.87
N LEU A 39 -4.58 3.15 -2.22
CA LEU A 39 -4.20 4.36 -1.48
C LEU A 39 -4.78 4.35 -0.07
N GLU A 40 -6.05 4.00 0.08
CA GLU A 40 -6.73 3.85 1.36
C GLU A 40 -6.05 2.78 2.23
N THR A 41 -5.68 1.64 1.65
CA THR A 41 -4.94 0.58 2.37
C THR A 41 -3.63 1.12 2.94
N LEU A 42 -2.84 1.85 2.15
CA LEU A 42 -1.58 2.44 2.61
C LEU A 42 -1.81 3.50 3.70
N LEU A 43 -2.84 4.34 3.56
CA LEU A 43 -3.18 5.35 4.57
C LEU A 43 -3.70 4.72 5.87
N THR A 44 -4.42 3.61 5.78
CA THR A 44 -4.83 2.81 6.94
C THR A 44 -3.63 2.23 7.65
N LEU A 45 -2.70 1.59 6.93
CA LEU A 45 -1.45 1.08 7.53
C LEU A 45 -0.65 2.21 8.19
N LYS A 46 -0.51 3.35 7.51
CA LYS A 46 0.13 4.55 8.07
C LYS A 46 -0.52 4.96 9.40
N THR A 47 -1.85 5.00 9.44
CA THR A 47 -2.61 5.51 10.60
C THR A 47 -2.58 4.53 11.76
N VAL A 48 -2.87 3.26 11.52
CA VAL A 48 -2.90 2.21 12.55
C VAL A 48 -1.54 2.03 13.21
N TYR A 49 -0.46 2.01 12.41
CA TYR A 49 0.90 1.85 12.92
C TYR A 49 1.62 3.18 13.19
N ARG A 50 0.94 4.32 13.04
CA ARG A 50 1.46 5.69 13.27
C ARG A 50 2.77 5.97 12.53
N LEU A 51 2.88 5.51 11.28
CA LEU A 51 4.08 5.62 10.46
C LEU A 51 4.16 6.96 9.71
N LYS A 52 5.37 7.40 9.38
CA LYS A 52 5.56 8.46 8.36
C LYS A 52 5.31 7.89 6.96
N LEU A 53 5.00 8.75 5.98
CA LEU A 53 4.69 8.32 4.60
C LEU A 53 5.79 7.43 3.99
N ARG A 54 7.07 7.82 4.12
CA ARG A 54 8.19 7.01 3.63
C ARG A 54 8.30 5.64 4.31
N GLN A 55 8.04 5.60 5.62
CA GLN A 55 8.03 4.35 6.39
C GLN A 55 6.85 3.45 6.01
N THR A 56 5.70 4.05 5.68
CA THR A 56 4.51 3.31 5.22
C THR A 56 4.81 2.53 3.94
N ILE A 57 5.48 3.16 2.97
CA ILE A 57 5.90 2.49 1.73
C ILE A 57 6.88 1.36 2.02
N GLY A 58 7.88 1.58 2.88
CA GLY A 58 8.82 0.53 3.26
C GLY A 58 8.16 -0.64 3.98
N PHE A 59 7.24 -0.35 4.91
CA PHE A 59 6.48 -1.35 5.64
C PHE A 59 5.57 -2.18 4.73
N ALA A 60 4.82 -1.52 3.84
CA ALA A 60 3.99 -2.21 2.86
C ALA A 60 4.81 -3.11 1.93
N ARG A 61 6.04 -2.69 1.57
CA ARG A 61 6.95 -3.50 0.77
C ARG A 61 7.31 -4.79 1.48
N SER A 62 7.79 -4.69 2.72
CA SER A 62 8.15 -5.87 3.52
C SER A 62 6.95 -6.78 3.78
N LEU A 63 5.75 -6.21 3.93
CA LEU A 63 4.52 -6.98 4.09
C LEU A 63 4.18 -7.77 2.82
N PHE A 64 4.27 -7.15 1.64
CA PHE A 64 4.02 -7.82 0.37
C PHE A 64 5.07 -8.89 0.04
N GLU A 65 6.34 -8.63 0.37
CA GLU A 65 7.41 -9.64 0.30
C GLU A 65 7.10 -10.84 1.21
N LEU A 66 6.66 -10.60 2.45
CA LEU A 66 6.27 -11.66 3.38
C LEU A 66 5.07 -12.48 2.88
N MET A 67 4.15 -11.83 2.16
CA MET A 67 2.99 -12.48 1.53
C MET A 67 3.32 -13.15 0.18
N SER A 68 4.57 -13.04 -0.32
CA SER A 68 4.95 -13.49 -1.67
C SER A 68 4.11 -12.88 -2.79
N VAL A 69 3.79 -11.59 -2.66
CA VAL A 69 2.97 -10.83 -3.62
C VAL A 69 3.83 -9.82 -4.38
N GLU A 70 3.85 -9.92 -5.71
CA GLU A 70 4.58 -9.00 -6.58
C GLU A 70 3.70 -7.79 -6.98
N LEU A 71 3.61 -6.79 -6.10
CA LEU A 71 2.92 -5.53 -6.38
C LEU A 71 3.85 -4.32 -6.27
N ASP A 72 3.81 -3.46 -7.28
CA ASP A 72 4.49 -2.16 -7.22
C ASP A 72 3.85 -1.25 -6.18
N LEU A 73 4.67 -0.46 -5.49
CA LEU A 73 4.20 0.54 -4.53
C LEU A 73 4.32 1.96 -5.06
N PRO A 74 3.38 2.86 -4.71
CA PRO A 74 3.51 4.25 -5.05
C PRO A 74 4.79 4.84 -4.44
N HIS A 75 5.40 5.76 -5.19
CA HIS A 75 6.44 6.58 -4.62
C HIS A 75 5.81 7.49 -3.54
N TYR A 76 6.55 7.83 -2.48
CA TYR A 76 6.00 8.63 -1.37
C TYR A 76 5.44 9.98 -1.84
N SER A 77 5.98 10.54 -2.92
CA SER A 77 5.47 11.79 -3.53
C SER A 77 4.10 11.63 -4.20
N THR A 78 3.68 10.40 -4.51
CA THR A 78 2.33 10.09 -4.99
C THR A 78 1.30 10.18 -3.87
N LEU A 79 1.67 9.83 -2.64
CA LEU A 79 0.80 9.90 -1.45
C LEU A 79 0.79 11.27 -0.76
N SER A 80 1.69 12.18 -1.15
CA SER A 80 1.88 13.48 -0.49
C SER A 80 1.15 14.63 -1.21
N ARG A 81 0.32 14.32 -2.21
CA ARG A 81 -0.45 15.31 -2.98
C ARG A 81 -1.81 15.56 -2.36
#